data_AF-A0A2V6H6C9-F1
#
_entry.id   AF-A0A2V6H6C9-F1
#
_cell.length_a   1.000
_cell.length_b   1.000
_cell.length_c   1.000
_cell.angle_alpha   90.00
_cell.angle_beta   90.00
_cell.angle_gamma   90.00
#
_symmetry.space_group_name_H-M   'P 1'
#
loop_
_entity.id
_entity.type
_entity.pdbx_description
1 polymer ?
#
loop_
_entity_poly.entity_id
_entity_poly.type
_entity_poly.pdbx_seq_one_letter_code
_entity_poly.pdbx_strand_id
1 'polypeptide(L)'
;YAIGTASHLEQPISRWKQSEDLSQDTRLLATRVALHALPDVGLLGFGPGTFRAVFPFLNRDQLASGSWRFLHEDYLQTAIEWGWAGSAIWMLLFFGGITAAILSLRKREAREWSWRRRLTLPLVVIALVGVALHALIDFPLQIESIQLYAAVYLGLCWGSVAWKR
;
A
#
# COMPACT_ATOMS: atom_id res chain seq x y z
N TYR A 1 17.65 19.54 30.73
CA TYR A 1 17.83 18.32 31.55
C TYR A 1 17.02 18.29 32.85
N ALA A 2 16.30 19.35 33.27
CA ALA A 2 15.63 19.40 34.59
C ALA A 2 14.08 19.46 34.55
N ILE A 3 13.43 19.10 33.44
CA ILE A 3 11.95 19.08 33.32
C ILE A 3 11.38 17.64 33.28
N GLY A 4 12.20 16.64 32.92
CA GLY A 4 11.78 15.23 32.82
C GLY A 4 11.56 14.53 34.17
N THR A 5 12.35 14.87 35.18
CA THR A 5 12.33 14.22 36.50
C THR A 5 11.12 14.59 37.36
N ALA A 6 10.42 15.69 37.09
CA ALA A 6 9.27 16.14 37.89
C ALA A 6 7.94 15.48 37.50
N SER A 7 7.86 14.77 36.37
CA SER A 7 6.58 14.39 35.75
C SER A 7 6.36 12.88 35.62
N HIS A 8 7.27 12.03 36.12
CA HIS A 8 7.27 10.57 35.91
C HIS A 8 7.17 10.15 34.42
N LEU A 9 7.36 11.08 33.47
CA LEU A 9 7.22 10.83 32.04
C LEU A 9 8.36 9.99 31.47
N GLU A 10 9.46 9.82 32.20
CA GLU A 10 10.59 9.02 31.73
C GLU A 10 10.24 7.54 31.53
N GLN A 11 9.36 6.98 32.38
CA GLN A 11 8.90 5.60 32.23
C GLN A 11 7.94 5.39 31.04
N PRO A 12 6.93 6.25 30.80
CA PRO A 12 6.18 6.23 29.54
C PRO A 12 7.07 6.45 28.32
N ILE A 13 7.97 7.43 28.34
CA ILE A 13 8.84 7.77 27.20
C ILE A 13 9.80 6.61 26.89
N SER A 14 10.39 5.97 27.89
CA SER A 14 11.28 4.82 27.68
C SER A 14 10.53 3.61 27.14
N ARG A 15 9.32 3.33 27.65
CA ARG A 15 8.45 2.28 27.12
C ARG A 15 8.04 2.55 25.68
N TRP A 16 7.71 3.80 25.33
CA TRP A 16 7.37 4.20 23.97
C TRP A 16 8.55 3.97 23.03
N LYS A 17 9.74 4.45 23.39
CA LYS A 17 10.97 4.23 22.60
C LYS A 17 11.27 2.74 22.40
N GLN A 18 11.23 1.96 23.49
CA GLN A 18 11.46 0.53 23.41
C GLN A 18 10.41 -0.18 22.53
N SER A 19 9.14 0.23 22.60
CA SER A 19 8.10 -0.34 21.74
C SER A 19 8.27 0.03 20.26
N GLU A 20 8.78 1.22 19.98
CA GLU A 20 9.02 1.71 18.62
C GLU A 20 10.20 0.98 17.97
N ASP A 21 11.32 0.84 18.70
CA ASP A 21 12.50 0.10 18.25
C ASP A 21 12.15 -1.38 17.95
N LEU A 22 11.46 -2.05 18.89
CA LEU A 22 11.00 -3.42 18.69
C LEU A 22 10.06 -3.56 17.49
N SER A 23 9.16 -2.59 17.28
CA SER A 23 8.22 -2.59 16.16
C SER A 23 8.93 -2.47 14.80
N GLN A 24 9.90 -1.57 14.69
CA GLN A 24 10.68 -1.38 13.45
C GLN A 24 11.50 -2.61 13.10
N ASP A 25 12.22 -3.17 14.07
CA ASP A 25 13.02 -4.38 13.86
C ASP A 25 12.15 -5.56 13.42
N THR A 26 10.99 -5.74 14.06
CA THR A 26 10.09 -6.85 13.73
C THR A 26 9.43 -6.67 12.36
N ARG A 27 9.11 -5.43 11.93
CA ARG A 27 8.64 -5.14 10.56
C ARG A 27 9.65 -5.53 9.51
N LEU A 28 10.92 -5.16 9.69
CA LEU A 28 11.99 -5.52 8.75
C LEU A 28 12.19 -7.04 8.66
N LEU A 29 12.10 -7.74 9.80
CA LEU A 29 12.18 -9.20 9.84
C LEU A 29 11.01 -9.85 9.11
N ALA A 30 9.78 -9.36 9.30
CA ALA A 30 8.61 -9.86 8.59
C ALA A 30 8.71 -9.62 7.06
N THR A 31 9.17 -8.45 6.64
CA THR A 31 9.44 -8.15 5.22
C THR A 31 10.51 -9.08 4.65
N ARG A 32 11.57 -9.39 5.40
CA ARG A 32 12.60 -10.34 4.97
C ARG A 32 12.05 -11.76 4.81
N VAL A 33 11.22 -12.22 5.74
CA VAL A 33 10.53 -13.52 5.63
C VAL A 33 9.65 -13.56 4.38
N ALA A 34 8.87 -12.51 4.13
CA ALA A 34 8.03 -12.39 2.94
C ALA A 34 8.86 -12.42 1.65
N LEU A 35 9.98 -11.69 1.59
CA LEU A 35 10.90 -11.68 0.46
C LEU A 35 11.50 -13.06 0.18
N HIS A 36 11.92 -13.79 1.22
CA HIS A 36 12.45 -15.14 1.06
C HIS A 36 11.38 -16.16 0.63
N ALA A 37 10.11 -15.92 0.98
CA ALA A 37 8.99 -16.76 0.56
C ALA A 37 8.51 -16.49 -0.87
N LEU A 38 8.85 -15.35 -1.49
CA LEU A 38 8.40 -14.99 -2.84
C LEU A 38 8.64 -16.05 -3.93
N PRO A 39 9.78 -16.77 -3.97
CA PRO A 39 10.00 -17.82 -4.97
C PRO A 39 9.02 -18.98 -4.86
N ASP A 40 8.49 -19.23 -3.65
CA ASP A 40 7.53 -20.31 -3.37
C ASP A 40 6.09 -19.87 -3.63
N VAL A 41 5.86 -18.57 -3.88
CA VAL A 41 4.56 -18.02 -4.23
C VAL A 41 4.20 -18.46 -5.65
N GLY A 42 3.20 -19.34 -5.75
CA GLY A 42 2.64 -19.76 -7.03
C GLY A 42 1.95 -18.63 -7.81
N LEU A 43 1.51 -18.92 -9.04
CA LEU A 43 0.89 -17.93 -9.93
C LEU A 43 -0.37 -17.24 -9.34
N LEU A 44 -1.14 -17.97 -8.53
CA LEU A 44 -2.38 -17.49 -7.90
C LEU A 44 -2.20 -17.10 -6.42
N GLY A 45 -1.01 -17.30 -5.86
CA GLY A 45 -0.74 -17.05 -4.44
C GLY A 45 -1.52 -17.99 -3.52
N PHE A 46 -1.71 -17.55 -2.27
CA PHE A 46 -2.42 -18.31 -1.24
C PHE A 46 -3.91 -17.93 -1.10
N GLY A 47 -4.35 -16.89 -1.79
CA GLY A 47 -5.71 -16.35 -1.75
C GLY A 47 -5.78 -14.98 -1.06
N PRO A 48 -6.70 -14.10 -1.48
CA PRO A 48 -6.87 -12.76 -0.91
C PRO A 48 -7.26 -12.81 0.58
N GLY A 49 -6.64 -11.96 1.40
CA GLY A 49 -6.90 -11.87 2.84
C GLY A 49 -6.40 -13.05 3.67
N THR A 50 -5.60 -13.96 3.09
CA THR A 50 -5.07 -15.14 3.77
C THR A 50 -3.74 -14.89 4.49
N PHE A 51 -3.14 -13.71 4.36
CA PHE A 51 -1.80 -13.42 4.89
C PHE A 51 -1.66 -13.78 6.37
N ARG A 52 -2.63 -13.40 7.21
CA ARG A 52 -2.63 -13.72 8.65
C ARG A 52 -2.53 -15.23 8.92
N ALA A 53 -3.19 -16.06 8.12
CA ALA A 53 -3.19 -17.50 8.28
C ALA A 53 -1.93 -18.15 7.73
N VAL A 54 -1.36 -17.60 6.66
CA VAL A 54 -0.21 -18.17 5.94
C VAL A 54 1.13 -17.75 6.54
N PHE A 55 1.24 -16.51 7.03
CA PHE A 55 2.50 -15.95 7.52
C PHE A 55 3.21 -16.82 8.58
N PRO A 56 2.53 -17.44 9.58
CA PRO A 56 3.19 -18.34 10.52
C PRO A 56 3.88 -19.54 9.87
N PHE A 57 3.35 -20.05 8.75
CA PHE A 57 3.95 -21.15 7.99
C PHE A 57 5.14 -20.71 7.14
N LEU A 58 5.20 -19.43 6.76
CA LEU A 58 6.33 -18.81 6.06
C LEU A 58 7.45 -18.44 7.04
N ASN A 59 7.09 -17.99 8.25
CA ASN A 59 8.01 -17.61 9.33
C ASN A 59 8.50 -18.82 10.14
N ARG A 60 8.97 -19.87 9.46
CA ARG A 60 9.36 -21.16 10.08
C ARG A 60 10.46 -21.01 11.12
N ASP A 61 11.43 -20.14 10.84
CA ASP A 61 12.56 -19.85 11.72
C ASP A 61 12.22 -18.85 12.84
N GLN A 62 10.94 -18.46 12.96
CA GLN A 62 10.42 -17.50 13.94
C GLN A 62 11.21 -16.18 14.00
N LEU A 63 11.73 -15.75 12.85
CA LEU A 63 12.52 -14.52 12.71
C LEU A 63 11.70 -13.29 13.10
N ALA A 64 10.43 -13.24 12.70
CA ALA A 64 9.52 -12.19 13.11
C ALA A 64 8.71 -12.65 14.33
N SER A 65 8.87 -11.98 15.48
CA SER A 65 8.04 -12.27 16.66
C SER A 65 6.62 -11.70 16.53
N GLY A 66 5.66 -12.24 17.26
CA GLY A 66 4.28 -11.72 17.35
C GLY A 66 3.30 -12.18 16.26
N SER A 67 2.05 -11.71 16.36
CA SER A 67 0.97 -12.03 15.42
C SER A 67 0.87 -10.97 14.33
N TRP A 68 0.94 -11.39 13.07
CA TRP A 68 0.90 -10.49 11.91
C TRP A 68 -0.46 -10.55 11.22
N ARG A 69 -1.20 -9.43 11.25
CA ARG A 69 -2.45 -9.31 10.48
C ARG A 69 -2.18 -8.97 9.02
N PHE A 70 -1.27 -8.03 8.79
CA PHE A 70 -0.90 -7.50 7.49
C PHE A 70 0.61 -7.36 7.43
N LEU A 71 1.17 -7.58 6.25
CA LEU A 71 2.53 -7.16 5.97
C LEU A 71 2.50 -5.65 5.81
N HIS A 72 3.44 -4.94 6.43
CA HIS A 72 3.50 -3.49 6.29
C HIS A 72 4.24 -3.09 5.01
N GLU A 73 3.89 -3.76 3.91
CA GLU A 73 4.41 -3.60 2.55
C GLU A 73 3.34 -4.24 1.64
N ASP A 74 2.56 -3.39 0.95
CA ASP A 74 1.39 -3.84 0.19
C ASP A 74 1.76 -4.67 -1.05
N TYR A 75 2.91 -4.44 -1.67
CA TYR A 75 3.30 -5.11 -2.92
C TYR A 75 3.66 -6.59 -2.67
N LEU A 76 4.42 -6.86 -1.62
CA LEU A 76 4.77 -8.18 -1.13
C LEU A 76 3.54 -8.89 -0.58
N GLN A 77 2.68 -8.20 0.16
CA GLN A 77 1.43 -8.81 0.61
C GLN A 77 0.57 -9.22 -0.58
N THR A 78 0.44 -8.35 -1.58
CA THR A 78 -0.29 -8.63 -2.82
C THR A 78 0.33 -9.82 -3.54
N ALA A 79 1.66 -9.89 -3.65
CA ALA A 79 2.33 -11.04 -4.25
C ALA A 79 2.02 -12.34 -3.50
N ILE A 80 2.14 -12.38 -2.17
CA ILE A 80 1.85 -13.58 -1.38
C ILE A 80 0.38 -14.00 -1.53
N GLU A 81 -0.56 -13.06 -1.42
CA GLU A 81 -1.98 -13.38 -1.43
C GLU A 81 -2.54 -13.67 -2.83
N TRP A 82 -2.13 -12.91 -3.84
CA TRP A 82 -2.70 -13.00 -5.20
C TRP A 82 -1.81 -13.69 -6.21
N GLY A 83 -0.56 -13.99 -5.84
CA GLY A 83 0.45 -14.56 -6.71
C GLY A 83 0.92 -13.60 -7.80
N TRP A 84 1.84 -14.08 -8.63
CA TRP A 84 2.40 -13.26 -9.71
C TRP A 84 1.36 -12.81 -10.74
N ALA A 85 0.39 -13.66 -11.06
CA ALA A 85 -0.65 -13.33 -12.03
C ALA A 85 -1.61 -12.27 -11.49
N GLY A 86 -2.06 -12.43 -10.24
CA GLY A 86 -2.95 -11.45 -9.61
C GLY A 86 -2.24 -10.13 -9.33
N SER A 87 -0.97 -10.15 -8.90
CA SER A 87 -0.14 -8.95 -8.77
C SER A 87 0.01 -8.22 -10.10
N ALA A 88 0.24 -8.93 -11.20
CA ALA A 88 0.34 -8.30 -12.52
C ALA A 88 -0.98 -7.61 -12.93
N ILE A 89 -2.13 -8.24 -12.64
CA ILE A 89 -3.45 -7.65 -12.90
C ILE A 89 -3.64 -6.39 -12.04
N TRP A 90 -3.33 -6.44 -10.74
CA TRP A 90 -3.44 -5.28 -9.87
C TRP A 90 -2.52 -4.14 -10.28
N MET A 91 -1.27 -4.43 -10.66
CA MET A 91 -0.35 -3.45 -11.21
C MET A 91 -0.90 -2.81 -12.48
N LEU A 92 -1.45 -3.62 -13.40
CA LEU A 92 -2.07 -3.12 -14.62
C LEU A 92 -3.28 -2.23 -14.33
N LEU A 93 -4.17 -2.63 -13.42
CA LEU A 93 -5.35 -1.85 -13.06
C LEU A 93 -4.98 -0.51 -12.41
N PHE A 94 -4.01 -0.55 -11.49
CA PHE A 94 -3.60 0.62 -10.72
C PHE A 94 -2.79 1.59 -11.59
N PHE A 95 -1.65 1.13 -12.12
CA PHE A 95 -0.76 1.97 -12.91
C PHE A 95 -1.33 2.26 -14.31
N GLY A 96 -2.06 1.34 -14.91
CA GLY A 96 -2.77 1.58 -16.17
C GLY A 96 -3.83 2.67 -16.04
N GLY A 97 -4.53 2.74 -14.91
CA GLY A 97 -5.45 3.85 -14.61
C GLY A 97 -4.72 5.18 -14.57
N ILE A 98 -3.64 5.28 -13.80
CA ILE A 98 -2.80 6.49 -13.74
C ILE A 98 -2.29 6.87 -15.13
N THR A 99 -1.77 5.91 -15.90
CA THR A 99 -1.29 6.16 -17.27
C THR A 99 -2.43 6.66 -18.17
N ALA A 100 -3.61 6.03 -18.12
CA ALA A 100 -4.77 6.45 -18.90
C ALA A 100 -5.20 7.90 -18.57
N ALA A 101 -5.16 8.29 -17.29
CA ALA A 101 -5.43 9.65 -16.85
C ALA A 101 -4.38 10.64 -17.38
N ILE A 102 -3.09 10.33 -17.26
CA ILE A 102 -1.99 11.16 -17.78
C ILE A 102 -2.12 11.34 -19.29
N LEU A 103 -2.40 10.28 -20.03
CA LEU A 103 -2.61 10.34 -21.47
C LEU A 103 -3.83 11.19 -21.83
N SER A 104 -4.91 11.08 -21.06
CA SER A 104 -6.13 11.88 -21.26
C SER A 104 -5.87 13.36 -21.00
N LEU A 105 -5.08 13.72 -19.98
CA LEU A 105 -4.65 15.09 -19.71
C LEU A 105 -3.77 15.70 -20.82
N ARG A 106 -3.04 14.86 -21.56
CA ARG A 106 -2.20 15.30 -22.69
C ARG A 106 -2.99 15.51 -23.98
N LYS A 107 -4.23 15.04 -24.09
CA LYS A 107 -5.08 15.24 -25.28
C LYS A 107 -5.41 16.72 -25.47
N ARG A 108 -5.49 17.18 -26.73
CA ARG A 108 -5.89 18.57 -27.05
C ARG A 108 -7.28 18.90 -26.51
N GLU A 109 -8.20 17.94 -26.56
CA GLU A 109 -9.59 18.06 -26.06
C GLU A 109 -9.66 18.33 -24.56
N ALA A 110 -8.63 17.97 -23.77
CA ALA A 110 -8.58 18.31 -22.36
C ALA A 110 -8.54 19.83 -22.13
N ARG A 111 -8.12 20.62 -23.12
CA ARG A 111 -8.20 22.09 -23.11
C ARG A 111 -9.60 22.64 -23.28
N GLU A 112 -10.60 21.79 -23.52
CA GLU A 112 -11.99 22.18 -23.71
C GLU A 112 -12.88 21.64 -22.59
N TRP A 113 -12.36 20.73 -21.77
CA TRP A 113 -13.08 20.23 -20.60
C TRP A 113 -13.49 21.35 -19.65
N SER A 114 -14.57 21.11 -18.91
CA SER A 114 -14.98 21.98 -17.80
C SER A 114 -13.85 22.13 -16.77
N TRP A 115 -13.80 23.30 -16.11
CA TRP A 115 -12.83 23.60 -15.06
C TRP A 115 -12.73 22.49 -14.01
N ARG A 116 -13.90 21.94 -13.60
CA ARG A 116 -13.97 20.85 -12.63
C ARG A 116 -13.17 19.63 -13.07
N ARG A 117 -13.37 19.13 -14.30
CA ARG A 117 -12.64 17.96 -14.83
C ARG A 117 -11.14 18.20 -14.94
N ARG A 118 -10.72 19.40 -15.36
CA ARG A 118 -9.30 19.76 -15.47
C ARG A 118 -8.59 19.84 -14.14
N LEU A 119 -9.30 20.17 -13.05
CA LEU A 119 -8.75 20.14 -11.71
C LEU A 119 -8.83 18.75 -11.07
N THR A 120 -9.97 18.07 -11.20
CA THR A 120 -10.20 16.80 -10.51
C THR A 120 -9.22 15.73 -10.96
N LEU A 121 -9.02 15.54 -12.26
CA LEU A 121 -8.18 14.45 -12.76
C LEU A 121 -6.71 14.53 -12.32
N PRO A 122 -6.00 15.67 -12.40
CA PRO A 122 -4.62 15.73 -11.89
C PRO A 122 -4.55 15.58 -10.37
N LEU A 123 -5.52 16.11 -9.61
CA LEU A 123 -5.56 15.90 -8.14
C LEU A 123 -5.76 14.43 -7.78
N VAL A 124 -6.61 13.73 -8.52
CA VAL A 124 -6.82 12.29 -8.39
C VAL A 124 -5.53 11.52 -8.71
N VAL A 125 -4.81 11.89 -9.78
CA VAL A 125 -3.51 11.28 -10.11
C VAL A 125 -2.49 11.51 -8.99
N ILE A 126 -2.38 12.74 -8.46
CA ILE A 126 -1.49 13.06 -7.35
C ILE A 126 -1.83 12.21 -6.11
N ALA A 127 -3.12 12.09 -5.78
CA ALA A 127 -3.57 11.28 -4.64
C ALA A 127 -3.19 9.81 -4.81
N LEU A 128 -3.40 9.22 -6.00
CA LEU A 128 -3.05 7.82 -6.28
C LEU A 128 -1.54 7.58 -6.28
N VAL A 129 -0.73 8.52 -6.79
CA VAL A 129 0.73 8.46 -6.69
C VAL A 129 1.16 8.51 -5.23
N GLY A 130 0.53 9.36 -4.41
CA GLY A 130 0.77 9.39 -2.96
C GLY A 130 0.48 8.04 -2.29
N VAL A 131 -0.63 7.40 -2.62
CA VAL A 131 -0.97 6.05 -2.15
C VAL A 131 0.09 5.03 -2.59
N ALA A 132 0.49 5.04 -3.86
CA ALA A 132 1.50 4.11 -4.39
C ALA A 132 2.87 4.26 -3.72
N LEU A 133 3.29 5.49 -3.42
CA LEU A 133 4.53 5.75 -2.69
C LEU A 133 4.43 5.30 -1.24
N HIS A 134 3.28 5.52 -0.58
CA HIS A 134 3.08 5.10 0.80
C HIS A 134 3.04 3.57 0.95
N ALA A 135 2.49 2.88 -0.06
CA ALA A 135 2.47 1.42 -0.16
C ALA A 135 3.86 0.75 -0.22
N LEU A 136 4.94 1.51 -0.46
CA LEU A 136 6.32 0.98 -0.43
C LEU A 136 6.85 0.71 0.99
N ILE A 137 6.28 1.39 1.99
CA ILE A 137 6.78 1.36 3.37
C ILE A 137 5.70 1.01 4.39
N ASP A 138 4.43 1.05 3.98
CA ASP A 138 3.28 0.73 4.80
C ASP A 138 2.21 0.03 3.95
N PHE A 139 0.99 -0.09 4.49
CA PHE A 139 -0.07 -0.93 3.92
C PHE A 139 -1.40 -0.16 3.72
N PRO A 140 -1.40 1.04 3.09
CA PRO A 140 -2.61 1.83 2.87
C PRO A 140 -3.70 1.07 2.10
N LEU A 141 -3.32 0.15 1.21
CA LEU A 141 -4.27 -0.64 0.43
C LEU A 141 -4.85 -1.82 1.21
N GLN A 142 -4.55 -2.01 2.50
CA GLN A 142 -5.34 -2.89 3.39
C GLN A 142 -6.33 -2.12 4.27
N ILE A 143 -6.30 -0.79 4.23
CA ILE A 143 -7.23 0.06 4.96
C ILE A 143 -8.47 0.27 4.08
N GLU A 144 -9.59 -0.32 4.46
CA GLU A 144 -10.84 -0.35 3.67
C GLU A 144 -11.30 1.05 3.21
N SER A 145 -11.16 2.06 4.07
CA SER A 145 -11.51 3.44 3.73
C SER A 145 -10.63 4.00 2.61
N ILE A 146 -9.32 3.71 2.62
CA ILE A 146 -8.38 4.16 1.57
C ILE A 146 -8.59 3.35 0.29
N GLN A 147 -8.83 2.04 0.40
CA GLN A 147 -9.14 1.18 -0.74
C GLN A 147 -10.35 1.69 -1.53
N LEU A 148 -11.42 2.09 -0.83
CA LEU A 148 -12.62 2.64 -1.47
C LEU A 148 -12.29 3.91 -2.26
N TYR A 149 -11.56 4.85 -1.68
CA TYR A 149 -11.13 6.06 -2.39
C TYR A 149 -10.22 5.74 -3.58
N ALA A 150 -9.25 4.84 -3.41
CA ALA A 150 -8.37 4.41 -4.47
C ALA A 150 -9.15 3.79 -5.64
N ALA A 151 -10.13 2.93 -5.36
CA ALA A 151 -10.99 2.32 -6.38
C ALA A 151 -11.82 3.36 -7.15
N VAL A 152 -12.45 4.31 -6.44
CA VAL A 152 -13.23 5.39 -7.07
C VAL A 152 -12.32 6.26 -7.95
N TYR A 153 -11.14 6.60 -7.45
CA TYR A 153 -10.13 7.40 -8.16
C TYR A 153 -9.59 6.69 -9.40
N LEU A 154 -9.31 5.40 -9.31
CA LEU A 154 -8.96 4.57 -10.48
C LEU A 154 -10.11 4.51 -11.49
N GLY A 155 -11.36 4.42 -11.03
CA GLY A 155 -12.53 4.51 -11.91
C GLY A 155 -12.61 5.82 -12.68
N LEU A 156 -12.33 6.96 -12.01
CA LEU A 156 -12.24 8.27 -12.67
C LEU A 156 -11.09 8.30 -13.69
N CYS A 157 -9.94 7.75 -13.34
CA CYS A 157 -8.77 7.68 -14.21
C CYS A 157 -9.05 6.87 -15.49
N TRP A 158 -9.59 5.65 -15.37
CA TRP A 158 -9.97 4.82 -16.51
C TRP A 158 -11.10 5.45 -17.33
N GLY A 159 -12.11 6.04 -16.67
CA GLY A 159 -13.23 6.71 -17.33
C GLY A 159 -12.82 7.98 -18.08
N SER A 160 -11.70 8.62 -17.71
CA SER A 160 -11.23 9.85 -18.33
C SER A 160 -10.93 9.71 -19.83
N VAL A 161 -10.64 8.50 -20.30
CA VAL A 161 -10.38 8.21 -21.71
C VAL A 161 -11.57 8.54 -22.60
N ALA A 162 -12.79 8.43 -22.05
CA ALA A 162 -14.06 8.68 -22.74
C ALA A 162 -14.62 10.10 -22.53
N TRP A 163 -13.95 10.97 -21.76
CA TRP A 163 -14.43 12.32 -21.52
C TRP A 163 -14.35 13.18 -22.79
N LYS A 164 -15.51 13.48 -23.36
CA LYS A 164 -15.69 14.51 -24.40
C LYS A 164 -15.96 15.87 -23.75
N ARG A 165 -15.98 16.93 -24.56
CA ARG A 165 -16.31 18.32 -24.17
C ARG A 165 -17.33 18.39 -23.02
#